data_AF-L8IVG3-F1
#
_entry.id   AF-L8IVG3-F1
#
_cell.length_a   1.000
_cell.length_b   1.000
_cell.length_c   1.000
_cell.angle_alpha   90.00
_cell.angle_beta   90.00
_cell.angle_gamma   90.00
#
_symmetry.space_group_name_H-M   'P 1'
#
loop_
_entity.id
_entity.type
_entity.pdbx_description
1 polymer ?
#
loop_
_entity_poly.entity_id
_entity_poly.type
_entity_poly.pdbx_seq_one_letter_code
_entity_poly.pdbx_strand_id
1 'polypeptide(L)' 'LVFLLLNCVFQVCSDFHTIQYDFTVNPKLRPGQPRCEVQGHVNGNRFLYFPCGSKKAKLFGPLGMEVNTTKSW' A
#
# COMPACT_ATOMS: atom_id res chain seq x y z
N LEU A 1 29.21 1.46 25.28
CA LEU A 1 29.04 2.75 24.56
C LEU A 1 28.66 2.54 23.08
N VAL A 2 29.45 1.80 22.29
CA VAL A 2 29.17 1.51 20.86
C VAL A 2 27.81 0.83 20.64
N PHE A 3 27.44 -0.18 21.43
CA PHE A 3 26.12 -0.83 21.35
C PHE A 3 24.94 0.10 21.68
N LEU A 4 25.13 1.08 22.57
CA LEU A 4 24.10 2.07 22.89
C LEU A 4 23.93 3.08 21.75
N LEU A 5 25.04 3.47 21.10
CA LEU A 5 25.04 4.31 19.91
C LEU A 5 24.40 3.59 18.72
N LEU A 6 24.68 2.30 18.52
CA LEU A 6 24.07 1.48 17.47
C LEU A 6 22.55 1.36 17.64
N ASN A 7 22.08 1.12 18.87
CA ASN A 7 20.64 1.08 19.16
C ASN A 7 19.99 2.45 18.96
N CYS A 8 20.64 3.55 19.38
CA CYS A 8 20.13 4.90 19.15
C CYS A 8 19.94 5.19 17.65
N VAL A 9 20.93 4.84 16.83
CA VAL A 9 20.85 4.99 15.36
C VAL A 9 19.76 4.10 14.76
N PHE A 10 19.64 2.85 15.22
CA PHE A 10 18.59 1.93 14.73
C PHE A 10 17.18 2.43 15.07
N GLN A 11 16.97 2.93 16.29
CA GLN A 11 15.67 3.44 16.74
C GLN A 11 15.28 4.74 16.02
N VAL A 12 16.22 5.64 15.76
CA VAL A 12 16.00 6.85 14.96
C VAL A 12 15.69 6.53 13.49
N CYS A 13 16.19 5.40 12.96
CA CYS A 13 15.88 4.93 11.61
C CYS A 13 14.55 4.17 11.48
N SER A 14 13.96 3.67 12.57
CA SER A 14 12.71 2.89 12.54
C SER A 14 11.43 3.74 12.47
N ASP A 15 11.48 5.03 12.77
CA ASP A 15 10.27 5.87 12.87
C ASP A 15 9.84 6.56 11.57
N PHE A 16 10.48 6.24 10.44
CA PHE A 16 10.05 6.74 9.13
C PHE A 16 8.80 5.99 8.64
N HIS A 17 7.64 6.61 8.88
CA HIS A 17 6.38 6.14 8.32
C HIS A 17 6.27 6.61 6.87
N THR A 18 6.24 5.67 5.95
CA THR A 18 6.15 5.94 4.50
C THR A 18 4.79 5.52 3.99
N ILE A 19 4.18 6.39 3.18
CA ILE A 19 3.00 6.06 2.38
C ILE A 19 3.41 6.20 0.93
N GLN A 20 3.18 5.15 0.14
CA GLN A 20 3.49 5.09 -1.28
C GLN A 20 2.25 4.71 -2.08
N TYR A 21 2.11 5.29 -3.27
CA TYR A 21 1.09 4.92 -4.23
C TYR A 21 1.72 4.51 -5.56
N ASP A 22 1.37 3.33 -6.03
CA ASP A 22 1.81 2.80 -7.31
C ASP A 22 0.67 2.88 -8.31
N PHE A 23 0.88 3.63 -9.38
CA PHE A 23 -0.06 3.80 -10.48
C PHE A 23 0.41 2.99 -11.67
N THR A 24 -0.35 1.96 -12.02
CA THR A 24 -0.04 1.11 -13.18
C THR A 24 -1.08 1.35 -14.27
N VAL A 25 -0.64 1.78 -15.45
CA VAL A 25 -1.50 1.99 -16.62
C VAL A 25 -1.03 1.09 -17.75
N ASN A 26 -1.92 0.23 -18.23
CA ASN A 26 -1.63 -0.77 -19.24
C ASN A 26 -2.49 -0.53 -20.49
N PRO A 27 -1.97 0.19 -21.49
CA PRO A 27 -2.76 0.65 -22.64
C PRO A 27 -3.19 -0.47 -23.61
N LYS A 28 -2.56 -1.65 -23.55
CA LYS A 28 -2.77 -2.77 -24.51
C LYS A 28 -3.53 -3.97 -23.92
N LEU A 29 -4.30 -3.80 -22.84
CA LEU A 29 -4.96 -4.93 -22.18
C LEU A 29 -6.15 -5.50 -22.95
N ARG A 30 -6.36 -6.82 -22.77
CA ARG A 30 -7.49 -7.57 -23.33
C ARG A 30 -8.81 -7.17 -22.65
N PRO A 31 -9.96 -7.35 -23.32
CA PRO A 31 -11.26 -7.17 -22.68
C PRO A 31 -11.37 -8.00 -21.40
N GLY A 32 -11.75 -7.38 -20.28
CA GLY A 32 -11.96 -8.05 -18.99
C GLY A 32 -10.86 -7.84 -17.94
N GLN A 33 -9.71 -7.25 -18.29
CA GLN A 33 -8.69 -6.82 -17.33
C GLN A 33 -8.75 -5.30 -17.10
N PRO A 34 -8.54 -4.82 -15.85
CA PRO A 34 -8.59 -3.39 -15.57
C PRO A 34 -7.44 -2.66 -16.28
N ARG A 35 -7.78 -1.64 -17.08
CA ARG A 35 -6.80 -0.88 -17.91
C ARG A 35 -5.79 -0.10 -17.09
N CYS A 36 -6.12 0.19 -15.84
CA CYS A 36 -5.18 0.69 -14.86
C CYS A 36 -5.57 0.20 -13.47
N GLU A 37 -4.63 0.29 -12.55
CA GLU A 37 -4.84 0.01 -11.14
C GLU A 37 -3.97 0.92 -10.28
N VAL A 38 -4.45 1.18 -9.08
CA VAL A 38 -3.75 1.94 -8.05
C VAL A 38 -3.56 1.04 -6.85
N GLN A 39 -2.34 0.99 -6.33
CA GLN A 39 -2.01 0.30 -5.10
C GLN A 39 -1.48 1.30 -4.08
N GLY A 40 -1.93 1.21 -2.84
CA GLY A 40 -1.40 2.00 -1.73
C GLY A 40 -0.63 1.12 -0.77
N HIS A 41 0.53 1.60 -0.33
CA HIS A 41 1.43 0.91 0.59
C HIS A 41 1.71 1.79 1.82
N VAL A 42 1.70 1.19 3.02
CA VAL A 42 2.20 1.79 4.27
C VAL A 42 3.39 0.96 4.71
N ASN A 43 4.57 1.58 4.81
CA ASN A 43 5.82 0.90 5.16
C ASN A 43 6.07 -0.34 4.29
N GLY A 44 5.81 -0.23 2.99
CA GLY A 44 5.94 -1.32 2.01
C GLY A 44 4.79 -2.35 1.99
N ASN A 45 3.85 -2.30 2.94
CA ASN A 45 2.73 -3.24 3.02
C ASN A 45 1.49 -2.69 2.32
N ARG A 46 0.86 -3.48 1.45
CA ARG A 46 -0.32 -3.05 0.69
C ARG A 46 -1.51 -2.89 1.63
N PHE A 47 -2.12 -1.70 1.62
CA PHE A 47 -3.36 -1.41 2.34
C PHE A 47 -4.53 -1.08 1.40
N LEU A 48 -4.24 -0.78 0.13
CA LEU A 48 -5.23 -0.38 -0.87
C LEU A 48 -4.97 -1.07 -2.20
N TYR A 49 -6.03 -1.55 -2.85
CA TYR A 49 -6.04 -1.93 -4.25
C TYR A 49 -7.31 -1.39 -4.91
N PHE A 50 -7.13 -0.61 -5.97
CA PHE A 50 -8.23 -0.03 -6.74
C PHE A 50 -8.02 -0.27 -8.24
N PRO A 51 -8.75 -1.20 -8.85
CA PRO A 51 -8.76 -1.36 -10.29
C PRO A 51 -9.61 -0.27 -10.94
N CYS A 52 -9.08 0.42 -11.93
CA CYS A 52 -9.78 1.45 -12.68
C CYS A 52 -11.05 0.90 -13.34
N GLY A 53 -12.16 1.63 -13.17
CA GLY A 53 -13.48 1.21 -13.64
C GLY A 53 -14.30 0.43 -12.59
N SER A 54 -13.70 0.07 -11.45
CA SER A 54 -14.46 -0.44 -10.31
C SER A 54 -15.16 0.70 -9.57
N LYS A 55 -16.33 0.40 -9.00
CA LYS A 55 -17.05 1.30 -8.08
C LYS A 55 -16.51 1.23 -6.65
N LYS A 56 -15.67 0.23 -6.34
CA LYS A 56 -15.18 -0.04 -4.99
C LYS A 56 -13.69 -0.34 -5.00
N ALA A 57 -12.99 0.21 -4.01
CA ALA A 57 -11.64 -0.18 -3.66
C ALA A 57 -11.66 -1.38 -2.71
N LYS A 58 -10.59 -2.18 -2.75
CA LYS A 58 -10.29 -3.19 -1.75
C LYS A 58 -9.33 -2.60 -0.73
N LEU A 59 -9.64 -2.75 0.54
CA LEU A 59 -8.76 -2.37 1.65
C LEU A 59 -8.20 -3.61 2.32
N PHE A 60 -6.97 -3.50 2.80
CA PHE A 60 -6.29 -4.56 3.51
C PHE A 60 -5.88 -4.07 4.89
N GLY A 61 -6.13 -4.89 5.90
CA GLY A 61 -5.71 -4.62 7.28
C GLY A 61 -4.20 -4.84 7.46
N PRO A 62 -3.67 -4.61 8.67
CA PRO A 62 -2.26 -4.81 8.99
C PRO A 62 -1.73 -6.24 8.72
N LEU A 63 -2.61 -7.23 8.70
CA LEU A 63 -2.29 -8.63 8.40
C LEU A 63 -2.37 -8.96 6.90
N GLY A 64 -2.58 -7.97 6.03
CA GLY A 64 -2.74 -8.16 4.58
C GLY A 64 -4.07 -8.80 4.15
N MET A 65 -4.98 -9.07 5.10
CA MET A 65 -6.31 -9.61 4.81
C MET A 65 -7.26 -8.52 4.34
N GLU A 66 -8.09 -8.82 3.33
CA GLU A 66 -9.13 -7.89 2.85
C GLU A 66 -10.13 -7.60 3.98
N VAL A 67 -10.40 -6.33 4.24
CA VAL A 67 -11.31 -5.88 5.28
C VAL A 67 -12.57 -5.29 4.68
N ASN A 68 -13.73 -5.73 5.19
CA ASN A 68 -15.03 -5.17 4.82
C ASN A 68 -15.24 -3.85 5.55
N THR A 69 -14.77 -2.75 4.97
CA THR A 69 -15.11 -1.40 5.44
C THR A 69 -16.42 -0.93 4.81
N THR A 70 -17.28 -0.29 5.60
CA THR A 70 -18.48 0.40 5.11
C THR A 70 -18.21 1.83 4.65
N LYS A 71 -17.02 2.38 4.95
CA LYS A 71 -16.59 3.68 4.45
C LYS A 71 -15.72 3.52 3.22
N SER A 72 -16.27 3.90 2.08
CA SER A 72 -15.48 4.40 0.95
C SER A 72 -15.09 5.85 1.24
N TRP A 73 -13.85 6.22 0.91
CA TRP A 73 -13.36 7.60 0.88
C TRP A 73 -14.18 8.44 -0.11
#